data_AF-A0A7Y2JQ66-F1
#
_entry.id   AF-A0A7Y2JQ66-F1
#
_cell.length_a   1.000
_cell.length_b   1.000
_cell.length_c   1.000
_cell.angle_alpha   90.00
_cell.angle_beta   90.00
_cell.angle_gamma   90.00
#
_symmetry.space_group_name_H-M   'P 1'
#
loop_
_entity.id
_entity.type
_entity.pdbx_description
1 polymer ?
#
loop_
_entity_poly.entity_id
_entity_poly.type
_entity_poly.pdbx_seq_one_letter_code
_entity_poly.pdbx_strand_id
1 'polypeptide(L)'
;MTFTALDWAIVLSVLVVMVTGVVMSRTYMRSVADFLAAGRTAGRYLLSLSQGAAALGAITVVGLLEMNYVAGFAMTWWGFTMSVVVLIVTVSGWVIYRYRQTRALTLAEFFERRYSRRFRVFAGLIAFTSGLVNFGIFPAVGARFFIHFTGLPSAVTILGIEISTFPLTMIVLLGIALFFVFSGGQVAVIIADFIQGLFMNVVFIAVPLYLMFVVEWGQVFEALAMAPENKSLINPFETGYVEDFNFWYFLIGVLIFVYGTMSWQGTQAYNASAKSAHEAKMGGVLSNWRNFPQNLLILFVPIIAYTVMHHPDFAVQAGQVNAVLDT
;
A
#
# COMPACT_ATOMS: atom_id res chain seq x y z
N MET A 1 7.94 -2.91 23.43
CA MET A 1 6.79 -3.79 23.72
C MET A 1 7.03 -5.11 23.00
N THR A 2 6.72 -6.25 23.61
CA THR A 2 6.80 -7.57 22.96
C THR A 2 5.40 -8.10 22.69
N PHE A 3 5.18 -8.71 21.53
CA PHE A 3 3.90 -9.32 21.21
C PHE A 3 3.54 -10.43 22.20
N THR A 4 2.29 -10.44 22.63
CA THR A 4 1.73 -11.53 23.44
C THR A 4 1.47 -12.76 22.56
N ALA A 5 1.19 -13.90 23.20
CA ALA A 5 0.80 -15.11 22.48
C ALA A 5 -0.47 -14.91 21.63
N LEU A 6 -1.39 -14.06 22.09
CA LEU A 6 -2.61 -13.72 21.36
C LEU A 6 -2.31 -12.93 20.08
N ASP A 7 -1.39 -11.96 20.16
CA ASP A 7 -1.01 -11.14 19.01
C ASP A 7 -0.37 -12.00 17.92
N TRP A 8 0.53 -12.92 18.31
CA TRP A 8 1.12 -13.89 17.40
C TRP A 8 0.09 -14.86 16.81
N ALA A 9 -0.90 -15.30 17.61
CA ALA A 9 -1.97 -16.16 17.11
C ALA A 9 -2.78 -15.47 16.01
N ILE A 10 -3.06 -14.16 16.14
CA ILE A 10 -3.74 -13.38 15.09
C ILE A 10 -2.90 -13.35 13.82
N VAL A 11 -1.62 -12.96 13.90
CA VAL A 11 -0.71 -12.90 12.75
C VAL A 11 -0.60 -14.26 12.05
N LEU A 12 -0.37 -15.32 12.82
CA LEU A 12 -0.25 -16.67 12.28
C LEU A 12 -1.57 -17.16 11.67
N SER A 13 -2.71 -16.84 12.28
CA SER A 13 -4.02 -17.21 11.71
C SER A 13 -4.24 -16.59 10.33
N VAL A 14 -3.93 -15.30 10.16
CA VAL A 14 -4.03 -14.61 8.86
C VAL A 14 -3.08 -15.24 7.85
N LEU A 15 -1.83 -15.51 8.25
CA LEU A 15 -0.84 -16.15 7.39
C LEU A 15 -1.29 -17.55 6.96
N VAL A 16 -1.84 -18.36 7.88
CA VAL A 16 -2.35 -19.71 7.58
C VAL A 16 -3.51 -19.64 6.58
N VAL A 17 -4.45 -18.72 6.75
CA VAL A 17 -5.55 -18.51 5.79
C VAL A 17 -5.01 -18.12 4.41
N MET A 18 -4.02 -17.23 4.34
CA MET A 18 -3.38 -16.84 3.08
C MET A 18 -2.64 -18.01 2.42
N VAL A 19 -1.80 -18.72 3.16
CA VAL A 19 -1.04 -19.88 2.66
C VAL A 19 -2.00 -20.97 2.16
N THR A 20 -3.07 -21.24 2.91
CA THR A 20 -4.09 -22.22 2.51
C THR A 20 -4.78 -21.79 1.22
N GLY A 21 -5.21 -20.53 1.11
CA GLY A 21 -5.81 -20.00 -0.12
C GLY A 21 -4.89 -20.09 -1.33
N VAL A 22 -3.59 -19.83 -1.13
CA VAL A 22 -2.58 -19.98 -2.19
C VAL A 22 -2.36 -21.44 -2.59
N VAL A 23 -2.22 -22.34 -1.63
CA VAL A 23 -2.03 -23.78 -1.90
C VAL A 23 -3.24 -24.36 -2.62
N MET A 24 -4.46 -24.02 -2.18
CA MET A 24 -5.69 -24.44 -2.85
C MET A 24 -5.81 -23.86 -4.26
N SER A 25 -5.29 -22.65 -4.50
CA SER A 25 -5.39 -22.04 -5.82
C SER A 25 -4.41 -22.59 -6.86
N ARG A 26 -3.42 -23.39 -6.46
CA ARG A 26 -2.46 -24.03 -7.38
C ARG A 26 -3.14 -24.85 -8.47
N THR A 27 -4.30 -25.44 -8.19
CA THR A 27 -5.04 -26.26 -9.15
C THR A 27 -5.56 -25.47 -10.37
N TYR A 28 -5.61 -24.15 -10.26
CA TYR A 28 -6.01 -23.25 -11.34
C TYR A 28 -4.83 -22.80 -12.22
N MET A 29 -3.58 -23.03 -11.80
CA MET A 29 -2.39 -22.71 -12.59
C MET A 29 -2.08 -23.86 -13.55
N ARG A 30 -2.56 -23.78 -14.79
CA ARG A 30 -2.43 -24.84 -15.81
C ARG A 30 -1.60 -24.43 -17.01
N SER A 31 -1.35 -23.14 -17.19
CA SER A 31 -0.67 -22.58 -18.36
C SER A 31 0.12 -21.33 -18.04
N VAL A 32 0.97 -20.90 -18.98
CA VAL A 32 1.72 -19.63 -18.89
C VAL A 32 0.77 -18.43 -18.84
N ALA A 33 -0.40 -18.51 -19.49
CA ALA A 33 -1.41 -17.46 -19.42
C ALA A 33 -2.03 -17.35 -18.01
N ASP A 34 -2.16 -18.47 -17.29
CA ASP A 34 -2.57 -18.47 -15.88
C ASP A 34 -1.50 -17.87 -14.98
N PHE A 35 -0.24 -18.22 -15.23
CA PHE A 35 0.89 -17.69 -14.47
C PHE A 35 1.04 -16.17 -14.64
N LEU A 36 0.93 -15.65 -15.87
CA LEU A 36 1.17 -14.22 -16.16
C LEU A 36 -0.09 -13.34 -15.98
N ALA A 37 -1.28 -13.88 -16.24
CA ALA A 37 -2.51 -13.09 -16.35
C ALA A 37 -3.75 -13.84 -15.85
N ALA A 38 -3.60 -14.82 -14.95
CA ALA A 38 -4.71 -15.57 -14.34
C ALA A 38 -5.74 -16.10 -15.35
N GLY A 39 -5.28 -16.50 -16.54
CA GLY A 39 -6.11 -17.06 -17.60
C GLY A 39 -7.14 -16.08 -18.17
N ARG A 40 -7.06 -14.79 -17.81
CA ARG A 40 -8.08 -13.78 -18.10
C ARG A 40 -9.46 -14.15 -17.57
N THR A 41 -9.52 -14.68 -16.35
CA THR A 41 -10.78 -15.15 -15.75
C THR A 41 -11.27 -14.27 -14.59
N ALA A 42 -10.46 -13.31 -14.13
CA ALA A 42 -10.79 -12.52 -12.95
C ALA A 42 -11.98 -11.57 -13.19
N GLY A 43 -12.97 -11.63 -12.29
CA GLY A 43 -14.12 -10.73 -12.28
C GLY A 43 -13.84 -9.43 -11.54
N ARG A 44 -14.68 -8.40 -11.76
CA ARG A 44 -14.51 -7.05 -11.20
C ARG A 44 -14.32 -7.00 -9.67
N TYR A 45 -15.05 -7.81 -8.89
CA TYR A 45 -14.99 -7.76 -7.42
C TYR A 45 -13.70 -8.35 -6.86
N LEU A 46 -13.22 -9.42 -7.50
CA LEU A 46 -11.92 -10.01 -7.17
C LEU A 46 -10.82 -9.00 -7.51
N LEU A 47 -10.87 -8.40 -8.70
CA LEU A 47 -9.90 -7.39 -9.14
C LEU A 47 -9.92 -6.13 -8.29
N SER A 48 -11.10 -5.63 -7.91
CA SER A 48 -11.22 -4.37 -7.16
C SER A 48 -10.55 -4.46 -5.79
N LEU A 49 -10.69 -5.59 -5.11
CA LEU A 49 -10.03 -5.78 -3.82
C LEU A 49 -8.54 -6.11 -4.02
N SER A 50 -8.20 -6.99 -4.94
CA SER A 50 -6.81 -7.45 -5.09
C SER A 50 -5.88 -6.36 -5.63
N GLN A 51 -6.30 -5.63 -6.68
CA GLN A 51 -5.48 -4.58 -7.29
C GLN A 51 -5.17 -3.45 -6.31
N GLY A 52 -6.13 -3.08 -5.45
CA GLY A 52 -5.89 -2.10 -4.39
C GLY A 52 -4.90 -2.61 -3.35
N ALA A 53 -4.90 -3.91 -3.01
CA ALA A 53 -4.00 -4.47 -2.01
C ALA A 53 -2.57 -4.50 -2.53
N ALA A 54 -2.39 -4.79 -3.83
CA ALA A 54 -1.09 -4.78 -4.48
C ALA A 54 -0.37 -3.41 -4.41
N ALA A 55 -1.14 -2.31 -4.34
CA ALA A 55 -0.60 -0.95 -4.22
C ALA A 55 -0.25 -0.54 -2.77
N LEU A 56 -0.61 -1.36 -1.78
CA LEU A 56 -0.45 -1.05 -0.36
C LEU A 56 0.57 -1.97 0.29
N GLY A 57 1.73 -1.41 0.62
CA GLY A 57 2.72 -2.04 1.48
C GLY A 57 2.85 -1.32 2.82
N ALA A 58 3.60 -1.93 3.76
CA ALA A 58 3.96 -1.30 5.03
C ALA A 58 4.62 0.07 4.82
N ILE A 59 5.49 0.18 3.81
CA ILE A 59 6.11 1.46 3.41
C ILE A 59 5.10 2.52 3.02
N THR A 60 4.07 2.14 2.25
CA THR A 60 3.01 3.06 1.82
C THR A 60 2.20 3.55 3.01
N VAL A 61 1.83 2.65 3.93
CA VAL A 61 1.08 3.01 5.13
C VAL A 61 1.89 3.95 6.01
N VAL A 62 3.15 3.58 6.34
CA VAL A 62 4.03 4.41 7.19
C VAL A 62 4.26 5.78 6.56
N GLY A 63 4.60 5.84 5.27
CA GLY A 63 4.84 7.10 4.58
C GLY A 63 3.58 7.99 4.54
N LEU A 64 2.40 7.43 4.27
CA LEU A 64 1.16 8.21 4.28
C LEU A 64 0.76 8.67 5.68
N LEU A 65 1.06 7.88 6.72
CA LEU A 65 0.86 8.29 8.12
C LEU A 65 1.79 9.45 8.48
N GLU A 66 3.08 9.38 8.11
CA GLU A 66 4.06 10.46 8.33
C GLU A 66 3.62 11.76 7.63
N MET A 67 3.24 11.65 6.36
CA MET A 67 2.74 12.79 5.59
C MET A 67 1.53 13.48 6.25
N ASN A 68 0.55 12.70 6.75
CA ASN A 68 -0.61 13.25 7.43
C ASN A 68 -0.30 13.70 8.88
N TYR A 69 0.73 13.16 9.52
CA TYR A 69 1.22 13.66 10.82
C TYR A 69 1.82 15.06 10.67
N VAL A 70 2.60 15.29 9.60
CA VAL A 70 3.27 16.57 9.35
C VAL A 70 2.31 17.64 8.82
N ALA A 71 1.44 17.27 7.88
CA ALA A 71 0.61 18.24 7.15
C ALA A 71 -0.90 18.20 7.50
N GLY A 72 -1.33 17.30 8.39
CA GLY A 72 -2.68 17.26 8.92
C GLY A 72 -3.77 17.08 7.86
N PHE A 73 -4.92 17.73 8.07
CA PHE A 73 -6.10 17.66 7.19
C PHE A 73 -5.86 18.27 5.80
N ALA A 74 -4.85 19.15 5.65
CA ALA A 74 -4.57 19.78 4.37
C ALA A 74 -4.21 18.77 3.27
N MET A 75 -3.49 17.70 3.64
CA MET A 75 -3.15 16.61 2.71
C MET A 75 -4.39 15.93 2.16
N THR A 76 -5.38 15.69 3.00
CA THR A 76 -6.63 15.03 2.59
C THR A 76 -7.48 15.95 1.72
N TRP A 77 -7.53 17.25 2.02
CA TRP A 77 -8.24 18.23 1.19
C TRP A 77 -7.74 18.21 -0.26
N TRP A 78 -6.43 18.36 -0.46
CA TRP A 78 -5.85 18.33 -1.80
C TRP A 78 -5.90 16.92 -2.43
N GLY A 79 -5.82 15.86 -1.63
CA GLY A 79 -6.05 14.48 -2.05
C GLY A 79 -7.47 14.23 -2.59
N PHE A 80 -8.48 14.97 -2.12
CA PHE A 80 -9.84 14.89 -2.67
C PHE A 80 -9.89 15.37 -4.13
N THR A 81 -9.20 16.47 -4.44
CA THR A 81 -9.08 16.97 -5.82
C THR A 81 -8.42 15.93 -6.74
N MET A 82 -7.35 15.27 -6.26
CA MET A 82 -6.71 14.17 -6.99
C MET A 82 -7.68 13.00 -7.19
N SER A 83 -8.49 12.67 -6.19
CA SER A 83 -9.47 11.57 -6.26
C SER A 83 -10.53 11.79 -7.34
N VAL A 84 -10.94 13.04 -7.59
CA VAL A 84 -11.85 13.38 -8.71
C VAL A 84 -11.19 13.06 -10.06
N VAL A 85 -9.92 13.41 -10.25
CA VAL A 85 -9.19 13.08 -11.48
C VAL A 85 -9.03 11.57 -11.64
N VAL A 86 -8.67 10.86 -10.57
CA VAL A 86 -8.58 9.38 -10.55
C VAL A 86 -9.91 8.77 -10.97
N LEU A 87 -11.03 9.29 -10.45
CA LEU A 87 -12.36 8.83 -10.81
C LEU A 87 -12.66 9.05 -12.30
N ILE A 88 -12.36 10.24 -12.84
CA ILE A 88 -12.57 10.54 -14.27
C ILE A 88 -11.75 9.59 -15.18
N VAL A 89 -10.47 9.38 -14.86
CA VAL A 89 -9.58 8.48 -15.62
C VAL A 89 -10.06 7.03 -15.55
N THR A 90 -10.45 6.55 -14.37
CA THR A 90 -10.93 5.17 -14.17
C THR A 90 -12.31 4.93 -14.80
N VAL A 91 -13.25 5.87 -14.65
CA VAL A 91 -14.62 5.77 -15.21
C VAL A 91 -14.63 5.96 -16.73
N SER A 92 -13.75 6.77 -17.30
CA SER A 92 -13.60 6.84 -18.76
C SER A 92 -13.00 5.56 -19.35
N GLY A 93 -12.29 4.77 -18.53
CA GLY A 93 -11.54 3.60 -19.01
C GLY A 93 -10.35 4.02 -19.88
N TRP A 94 -9.79 5.19 -19.59
CA TRP A 94 -8.59 5.72 -20.23
C TRP A 94 -7.45 4.70 -20.12
N VAL A 95 -6.72 4.49 -21.23
CA VAL A 95 -5.68 3.46 -21.43
C VAL A 95 -6.17 2.00 -21.38
N ILE A 96 -6.94 1.59 -20.37
CA ILE A 96 -7.25 0.17 -20.12
C ILE A 96 -8.01 -0.49 -21.28
N TYR A 97 -9.00 0.18 -21.89
CA TYR A 97 -9.72 -0.39 -23.04
C TYR A 97 -8.78 -0.65 -24.22
N ARG A 98 -7.89 0.31 -24.53
CA ARG A 98 -6.94 0.20 -25.65
C ARG A 98 -5.87 -0.86 -25.36
N TYR A 99 -5.35 -0.90 -24.13
CA TYR A 99 -4.41 -1.94 -23.71
C TYR A 99 -5.01 -3.34 -23.89
N ARG A 100 -6.25 -3.55 -23.42
CA ARG A 100 -6.96 -4.83 -23.51
C ARG A 100 -7.25 -5.26 -24.96
N GLN A 101 -7.46 -4.32 -25.88
CA GLN A 101 -7.63 -4.62 -27.31
C GLN A 101 -6.38 -5.25 -27.93
N THR A 102 -5.19 -4.92 -27.44
CA THR A 102 -3.94 -5.50 -27.96
C THR A 102 -3.77 -6.98 -27.64
N ARG A 103 -4.51 -7.50 -26.65
CA ARG A 103 -4.38 -8.86 -26.13
C ARG A 103 -2.96 -9.23 -25.70
N ALA A 104 -2.10 -8.25 -25.40
CA ALA A 104 -0.81 -8.50 -24.77
C ALA A 104 -1.01 -9.10 -23.37
N LEU A 105 -0.12 -10.01 -22.97
CA LEU A 105 -0.07 -10.57 -21.62
C LEU A 105 0.83 -9.74 -20.69
N THR A 106 1.82 -9.05 -21.26
CA THR A 106 2.78 -8.23 -20.51
C THR A 106 2.93 -6.85 -21.14
N LEU A 107 3.35 -5.87 -20.34
CA LEU A 107 3.64 -4.53 -20.85
C LEU A 107 4.83 -4.55 -21.83
N ALA A 108 5.80 -5.43 -21.61
CA ALA A 108 6.95 -5.63 -22.49
C ALA A 108 6.52 -6.10 -23.89
N GLU A 109 5.58 -7.04 -23.97
CA GLU A 109 5.00 -7.48 -25.25
C GLU A 109 4.24 -6.35 -25.96
N PHE A 110 3.46 -5.56 -25.20
CA PHE A 110 2.79 -4.39 -25.75
C PHE A 110 3.79 -3.39 -26.37
N PHE A 111 4.90 -3.10 -25.66
CA PHE A 111 5.93 -2.20 -26.15
C PHE A 111 6.64 -2.70 -27.42
N GLU A 112 6.86 -4.00 -27.55
CA GLU A 112 7.42 -4.56 -28.78
C GLU A 112 6.46 -4.43 -29.96
N ARG A 113 5.18 -4.77 -29.76
CA ARG A 113 4.15 -4.67 -30.81
C ARG A 113 3.90 -3.22 -31.25
N ARG A 114 3.96 -2.27 -30.33
CA ARG A 114 3.66 -0.86 -30.59
C ARG A 114 4.85 -0.08 -31.14
N TYR A 115 6.07 -0.43 -30.73
CA TYR A 115 7.29 0.32 -31.06
C TYR A 115 8.33 -0.57 -31.73
N SER A 116 9.14 -1.31 -30.97
CA SER A 116 10.17 -2.20 -31.52
C SER A 116 10.75 -3.14 -30.46
N ARG A 117 11.46 -4.19 -30.92
CA ARG A 117 12.22 -5.09 -30.04
C ARG A 117 13.31 -4.36 -29.24
N ARG A 118 13.98 -3.36 -29.83
CA ARG A 118 14.99 -2.55 -29.13
C ARG A 118 14.37 -1.79 -27.97
N PHE A 119 13.19 -1.20 -28.18
CA PHE A 119 12.46 -0.49 -27.14
C PHE A 119 12.00 -1.43 -26.02
N ARG A 120 11.53 -2.64 -26.35
CA ARG A 120 11.19 -3.67 -25.35
C ARG A 120 12.36 -4.01 -24.43
N VAL A 121 13.55 -4.24 -24.99
CA VAL A 121 14.74 -4.58 -24.20
C VAL A 121 15.15 -3.41 -23.32
N PHE A 122 15.16 -2.19 -23.85
CA PHE A 122 15.47 -0.99 -23.09
C PHE A 122 14.51 -0.77 -21.91
N ALA A 123 13.19 -0.74 -22.18
CA ALA A 123 12.19 -0.57 -21.14
C ALA A 123 12.20 -1.73 -20.12
N GLY A 124 12.47 -2.95 -20.58
CA GLY A 124 12.64 -4.13 -19.73
C GLY A 124 13.83 -4.01 -18.78
N LEU A 125 14.97 -3.49 -19.26
CA LEU A 125 16.16 -3.27 -18.43
C LEU A 125 15.89 -2.21 -17.35
N ILE A 126 15.24 -1.10 -17.71
CA ILE A 126 14.83 -0.07 -16.74
C ILE A 126 13.88 -0.66 -15.70
N ALA A 127 12.86 -1.40 -16.14
CA ALA A 127 11.90 -2.01 -15.22
C ALA A 127 12.56 -3.03 -14.29
N PHE A 128 13.53 -3.80 -14.78
CA PHE A 128 14.29 -4.75 -13.99
C PHE A 128 15.15 -4.05 -12.93
N THR A 129 15.92 -3.01 -13.30
CA THR A 129 16.76 -2.28 -12.34
C THR A 129 15.92 -1.53 -11.31
N SER A 130 14.85 -0.85 -11.72
CA SER A 130 13.90 -0.21 -10.80
C SER A 130 13.21 -1.24 -9.89
N GLY A 131 12.85 -2.41 -10.43
CA GLY A 131 12.27 -3.50 -9.66
C GLY A 131 13.23 -4.06 -8.60
N LEU A 132 14.51 -4.22 -8.93
CA LEU A 132 15.52 -4.69 -7.98
C LEU A 132 15.68 -3.73 -6.80
N VAL A 133 15.70 -2.42 -7.07
CA VAL A 133 15.73 -1.39 -6.02
C VAL A 133 14.46 -1.46 -5.16
N ASN A 134 13.29 -1.61 -5.80
CA ASN A 134 12.01 -1.74 -5.09
C ASN A 134 12.00 -2.96 -4.15
N PHE A 135 12.46 -4.13 -4.62
CA PHE A 135 12.58 -5.35 -3.82
C PHE A 135 13.66 -5.27 -2.72
N GLY A 136 14.57 -4.29 -2.76
CA GLY A 136 15.43 -3.97 -1.64
C GLY A 136 14.72 -3.12 -0.59
N ILE A 137 14.04 -2.06 -1.01
CA ILE A 137 13.44 -1.05 -0.12
C ILE A 137 12.18 -1.58 0.58
N PHE A 138 11.25 -2.19 -0.16
CA PHE A 138 9.94 -2.58 0.38
C PHE A 138 10.06 -3.61 1.52
N PRO A 139 10.80 -4.72 1.36
CA PRO A 139 11.01 -5.67 2.44
C PRO A 139 11.89 -5.12 3.56
N ALA A 140 12.80 -4.17 3.28
CA ALA A 140 13.60 -3.53 4.32
C ALA A 140 12.73 -2.71 5.28
N VAL A 141 11.83 -1.87 4.74
CA VAL A 141 10.87 -1.13 5.58
C VAL A 141 9.93 -2.09 6.29
N GLY A 142 9.45 -3.15 5.62
CA GLY A 142 8.64 -4.20 6.23
C GLY A 142 9.37 -4.91 7.38
N ALA A 143 10.65 -5.27 7.21
CA ALA A 143 11.45 -5.92 8.24
C ALA A 143 11.65 -5.02 9.46
N ARG A 144 11.96 -3.74 9.26
CA ARG A 144 12.04 -2.75 10.36
C ARG A 144 10.71 -2.63 11.09
N PHE A 145 9.61 -2.52 10.34
CA PHE A 145 8.27 -2.49 10.91
C PHE A 145 8.02 -3.71 11.79
N PHE A 146 8.28 -4.92 11.30
CA PHE A 146 8.11 -6.15 12.09
C PHE A 146 9.00 -6.16 13.32
N ILE A 147 10.29 -5.84 13.20
CA ILE A 147 11.23 -5.86 14.33
C ILE A 147 10.78 -4.90 15.44
N HIS A 148 10.44 -3.66 15.09
CA HIS A 148 10.04 -2.65 16.07
C HIS A 148 8.66 -2.92 16.68
N PHE A 149 7.66 -3.34 15.89
CA PHE A 149 6.31 -3.58 16.41
C PHE A 149 6.20 -4.87 17.21
N THR A 150 6.87 -5.94 16.79
CA THR A 150 6.81 -7.23 17.49
C THR A 150 7.75 -7.31 18.70
N GLY A 151 8.73 -6.40 18.76
CA GLY A 151 9.76 -6.39 19.79
C GLY A 151 10.79 -7.51 19.62
N LEU A 152 11.05 -7.94 18.39
CA LEU A 152 12.12 -8.91 18.11
C LEU A 152 13.48 -8.28 18.46
N PRO A 153 14.42 -9.07 19.01
CA PRO A 153 15.75 -8.57 19.33
C PRO A 153 16.48 -8.09 18.06
N SER A 154 17.41 -7.14 18.18
CA SER A 154 18.18 -6.60 17.05
C SER A 154 19.11 -7.64 16.41
N ALA A 155 19.54 -8.64 17.18
CA ALA A 155 20.29 -9.79 16.72
C ALA A 155 19.84 -11.08 17.41
N VAL A 156 20.01 -12.20 16.73
CA VAL A 156 19.77 -13.55 17.24
C VAL A 156 21.06 -14.34 17.15
N THR A 157 21.44 -14.99 18.24
CA THR A 157 22.59 -15.91 18.26
C THR A 157 22.16 -17.27 17.71
N ILE A 158 22.65 -17.63 16.53
CA ILE A 158 22.42 -18.94 15.90
C ILE A 158 23.77 -19.68 15.85
N LEU A 159 23.86 -20.85 16.48
CA LEU A 159 25.09 -21.67 16.51
C LEU A 159 26.34 -20.91 17.00
N GLY A 160 26.18 -19.97 17.93
CA GLY A 160 27.27 -19.14 18.48
C GLY A 160 27.66 -17.93 17.63
N ILE A 161 26.99 -17.71 16.49
CA ILE A 161 27.19 -16.52 15.64
C ILE A 161 26.04 -15.56 15.87
N GLU A 162 26.36 -14.31 16.21
CA GLU A 162 25.38 -13.24 16.31
C GLU A 162 25.00 -12.74 14.91
N ILE A 163 23.74 -12.97 14.52
CA ILE A 163 23.23 -12.59 13.21
C ILE A 163 22.16 -11.52 13.42
N SER A 164 22.26 -10.40 12.71
CA SER A 164 21.24 -9.37 12.76
C SER A 164 19.87 -9.93 12.34
N THR A 165 18.83 -9.58 13.10
CA THR A 165 17.45 -10.01 12.83
C THR A 165 16.89 -9.36 11.56
N PHE A 166 17.47 -8.23 11.12
CA PHE A 166 17.06 -7.50 9.93
C PHE A 166 17.15 -8.33 8.63
N PRO A 167 18.33 -8.84 8.21
CA PRO A 167 18.43 -9.67 7.01
C PRO A 167 17.62 -10.98 7.12
N LEU A 168 17.54 -11.57 8.32
CA LEU A 168 16.72 -12.77 8.55
C LEU A 168 15.24 -12.51 8.28
N THR A 169 14.70 -11.41 8.81
CA THR A 169 13.31 -11.01 8.60
C THR A 169 13.04 -10.71 7.13
N MET A 170 13.96 -10.02 6.44
CA MET A 170 13.84 -9.79 4.99
C MET A 170 13.81 -11.11 4.20
N ILE A 171 14.68 -12.07 4.52
CA ILE A 171 14.69 -13.39 3.87
C ILE A 171 13.35 -14.11 4.07
N VAL A 172 12.77 -14.05 5.26
CA VAL A 172 11.45 -14.65 5.53
C VAL A 172 10.36 -13.98 4.70
N LEU A 173 10.28 -12.64 4.70
CA LEU A 173 9.27 -11.89 3.93
C LEU A 173 9.37 -12.17 2.43
N LEU A 174 10.59 -12.13 1.87
CA LEU A 174 10.85 -12.45 0.47
C LEU A 174 10.58 -13.92 0.17
N GLY A 175 10.93 -14.83 1.08
CA GLY A 175 10.69 -16.26 0.94
C GLY A 175 9.20 -16.59 0.83
N ILE A 176 8.35 -15.96 1.65
CA ILE A 176 6.89 -16.10 1.57
C ILE A 176 6.37 -15.55 0.23
N ALA A 177 6.83 -14.37 -0.18
CA ALA A 177 6.42 -13.77 -1.46
C ALA A 177 6.82 -14.65 -2.66
N LEU A 178 8.06 -15.15 -2.68
CA LEU A 178 8.54 -16.08 -3.71
C LEU A 178 7.76 -17.39 -3.71
N PHE A 179 7.45 -17.94 -2.53
CA PHE A 179 6.62 -19.14 -2.41
C PHE A 179 5.24 -18.95 -3.05
N PHE A 180 4.59 -17.80 -2.84
CA PHE A 180 3.29 -17.51 -3.46
C PHE A 180 3.38 -17.39 -4.99
N VAL A 181 4.37 -16.64 -5.47
CA VAL A 181 4.57 -16.44 -6.92
C VAL A 181 4.90 -17.76 -7.62
N PHE A 182 5.84 -18.55 -7.09
CA PHE A 182 6.21 -19.84 -7.70
C PHE A 182 5.12 -20.91 -7.57
N SER A 183 4.26 -20.82 -6.56
CA SER A 183 3.16 -21.78 -6.37
C SER A 183 2.06 -21.67 -7.42
N GLY A 184 1.58 -20.46 -7.70
CA GLY A 184 0.38 -20.28 -8.52
C GLY A 184 0.39 -19.04 -9.41
N GLY A 185 1.52 -18.35 -9.53
CA GLY A 185 1.67 -17.14 -10.34
C GLY A 185 0.64 -16.08 -9.99
N GLN A 186 0.12 -15.41 -11.02
CA GLN A 186 -0.86 -14.34 -10.85
C GLN A 186 -2.18 -14.80 -10.19
N VAL A 187 -2.60 -16.07 -10.37
CA VAL A 187 -3.81 -16.58 -9.71
C VAL A 187 -3.65 -16.57 -8.19
N ALA A 188 -2.53 -17.08 -7.70
CA ALA A 188 -2.21 -17.11 -6.27
C ALA A 188 -2.09 -15.68 -5.70
N VAL A 189 -1.42 -14.78 -6.43
CA VAL A 189 -1.25 -13.38 -6.03
C VAL A 189 -2.60 -12.68 -5.88
N ILE A 190 -3.50 -12.82 -6.87
CA ILE A 190 -4.84 -12.23 -6.81
C ILE A 190 -5.61 -12.74 -5.59
N ILE A 191 -5.57 -14.04 -5.30
CA ILE A 191 -6.31 -14.63 -4.18
C ILE A 191 -5.72 -14.18 -2.84
N ALA A 192 -4.40 -14.17 -2.70
CA ALA A 192 -3.72 -13.67 -1.51
C ALA A 192 -4.07 -12.19 -1.25
N ASP A 193 -3.98 -11.36 -2.29
CA ASP A 193 -4.28 -9.92 -2.22
C ASP A 193 -5.76 -9.65 -1.93
N PHE A 194 -6.68 -10.50 -2.41
CA PHE A 194 -8.10 -10.43 -2.06
C PHE A 194 -8.33 -10.70 -0.57
N ILE A 195 -7.78 -11.80 -0.03
CA ILE A 195 -7.92 -12.18 1.38
C ILE A 195 -7.30 -11.09 2.27
N GLN A 196 -6.09 -10.63 1.93
CA GLN A 196 -5.42 -9.56 2.64
C GLN A 196 -6.22 -8.25 2.56
N GLY A 197 -6.75 -7.91 1.38
CA GLY A 197 -7.57 -6.72 1.18
C GLY A 197 -8.84 -6.71 2.02
N LEU A 198 -9.51 -7.86 2.18
CA LEU A 198 -10.66 -8.01 3.06
C LEU A 198 -10.30 -7.75 4.52
N PHE A 199 -9.24 -8.40 5.00
CA PHE A 199 -8.76 -8.22 6.37
C PHE A 199 -8.36 -6.76 6.64
N MET A 200 -7.59 -6.16 5.73
CA MET A 200 -7.16 -4.76 5.84
C MET A 200 -8.35 -3.80 5.90
N ASN A 201 -9.39 -4.00 5.10
CA ASN A 201 -10.56 -3.12 5.14
C ASN A 201 -11.26 -3.12 6.49
N VAL A 202 -11.34 -4.29 7.16
CA VAL A 202 -11.90 -4.38 8.51
C VAL A 202 -11.02 -3.60 9.50
N VAL A 203 -9.70 -3.81 9.46
CA VAL A 203 -8.74 -3.11 10.34
C VAL A 203 -8.77 -1.60 10.11
N PHE A 204 -8.85 -1.16 8.86
CA PHE A 204 -8.88 0.24 8.45
C PHE A 204 -10.14 0.98 8.90
N ILE A 205 -11.22 0.27 9.21
CA ILE A 205 -12.43 0.85 9.81
C ILE A 205 -12.36 0.74 11.33
N ALA A 206 -12.01 -0.44 11.86
CA ALA A 206 -12.07 -0.72 13.28
C ALA A 206 -11.08 0.14 14.10
N VAL A 207 -9.83 0.27 13.64
CA VAL A 207 -8.78 1.00 14.38
C VAL A 207 -9.10 2.49 14.47
N PRO A 208 -9.41 3.21 13.37
CA PRO A 208 -9.72 4.63 13.46
C PRO A 208 -10.97 4.91 14.28
N LEU A 209 -12.03 4.10 14.11
CA LEU A 209 -13.24 4.23 14.92
C LEU A 209 -12.94 4.05 16.41
N TYR A 210 -12.18 3.01 16.77
CA TYR A 210 -11.76 2.80 18.15
C TYR A 210 -11.01 4.03 18.71
N LEU A 211 -10.02 4.54 17.98
CA LEU A 211 -9.25 5.69 18.42
C LEU A 211 -10.09 6.97 18.53
N MET A 212 -11.05 7.18 17.64
CA MET A 212 -12.02 8.29 17.70
C MET A 212 -12.96 8.23 18.92
N PHE A 213 -13.10 7.07 19.56
CA PHE A 213 -13.82 6.93 20.84
C PHE A 213 -12.92 7.04 22.06
N VAL A 214 -11.61 6.83 21.91
CA VAL A 214 -10.63 6.90 23.01
C VAL A 214 -10.17 8.34 23.26
N VAL A 215 -10.01 9.14 22.21
CA VAL A 215 -9.55 10.53 22.31
C VAL A 215 -10.72 11.47 22.05
N GLU A 216 -10.95 12.41 22.97
CA GLU A 216 -12.07 13.34 22.84
C GLU A 216 -11.84 14.34 21.72
N TRP A 217 -12.89 14.65 20.95
CA TRP A 217 -12.78 15.60 19.84
C TRP A 217 -12.36 17.01 20.29
N GLY A 218 -12.73 17.42 21.50
CA GLY A 218 -12.26 18.69 22.08
C GLY A 218 -10.74 18.73 22.18
N GLN A 219 -10.13 17.67 22.73
CA GLN A 219 -8.67 17.53 22.85
C GLN A 219 -7.99 17.51 21.48
N VAL A 220 -8.61 16.88 20.47
CA VAL A 220 -8.09 16.90 19.09
C VAL A 220 -8.05 18.33 18.56
N PHE A 221 -9.15 19.09 18.68
CA PHE A 221 -9.19 20.48 18.23
C PHE A 221 -8.19 21.37 18.97
N GLU A 222 -8.08 21.22 20.29
CA GLU A 222 -7.13 21.98 21.10
C GLU A 222 -5.69 21.69 20.70
N ALA A 223 -5.32 20.42 20.54
CA ALA A 223 -3.97 20.05 20.12
C ALA A 223 -3.63 20.57 18.71
N LEU A 224 -4.57 20.47 17.76
CA LEU A 224 -4.36 21.01 16.41
C LEU A 224 -4.29 22.54 16.38
N ALA A 225 -4.97 23.22 17.31
CA ALA A 225 -4.88 24.67 17.48
C ALA A 225 -3.55 25.13 18.10
N MET A 226 -2.85 24.24 18.81
CA MET A 226 -1.49 24.48 19.31
C MET A 226 -0.42 24.34 18.22
N ALA A 227 -0.79 24.00 16.98
CA ALA A 227 0.14 23.94 15.87
C ALA A 227 0.82 25.32 15.65
N PRO A 228 2.11 25.37 15.28
CA PRO A 228 2.84 26.63 15.11
C PRO A 228 2.17 27.59 14.12
N GLU A 229 2.33 28.88 14.35
CA GLU A 229 1.88 29.93 13.43
C GLU A 229 2.51 29.69 12.04
N ASN A 230 1.67 29.60 10.99
CA ASN A 230 2.01 29.20 9.61
C ASN A 230 2.20 27.69 9.31
N LYS A 231 1.87 26.80 10.26
CA LYS A 231 1.81 25.34 10.04
C LYS A 231 0.42 24.78 10.39
N SER A 232 -0.62 25.39 9.82
CA SER A 232 -2.00 24.98 10.08
C SER A 232 -2.22 23.53 9.65
N LEU A 233 -2.56 22.68 10.62
CA LEU A 233 -2.94 21.28 10.38
C LEU A 233 -4.41 21.14 9.96
N ILE A 234 -5.16 22.26 9.92
CA ILE A 234 -6.59 22.30 9.65
C ILE A 234 -6.86 23.04 8.34
N ASN A 235 -6.28 24.24 8.14
CA ASN A 235 -6.59 25.10 6.99
C ASN A 235 -5.70 24.76 5.78
N PRO A 236 -6.24 24.16 4.71
CA PRO A 236 -5.47 23.76 3.53
C PRO A 236 -4.93 24.92 2.67
N PHE A 237 -5.36 26.15 2.94
CA PHE A 237 -4.91 27.35 2.22
C PHE A 237 -3.83 28.13 2.98
N GLU A 238 -3.64 27.84 4.27
CA GLU A 238 -2.54 28.37 5.08
C GLU A 238 -1.31 27.43 5.05
N THR A 239 -1.36 26.35 4.26
CA THR A 239 -0.24 25.42 4.07
C THR A 239 0.73 25.84 2.96
N GLY A 240 0.63 27.08 2.46
CA GLY A 240 1.55 27.62 1.44
C GLY A 240 3.03 27.60 1.84
N TYR A 241 3.32 27.41 3.13
CA TYR A 241 4.68 27.31 3.70
C TYR A 241 5.12 25.89 4.06
N VAL A 242 4.29 24.87 3.84
CA VAL A 242 4.76 23.47 3.93
C VAL A 242 5.57 23.21 2.66
N GLU A 243 6.90 23.27 2.78
CA GLU A 243 7.83 23.21 1.64
C GLU A 243 7.55 22.01 0.72
N ASP A 244 7.15 20.87 1.30
CA ASP A 244 7.03 19.60 0.58
C ASP A 244 5.64 19.32 -0.02
N PHE A 245 4.56 19.93 0.48
CA PHE A 245 3.16 19.50 0.19
C PHE A 245 2.21 20.63 -0.23
N ASN A 246 2.72 21.60 -0.99
CA ASN A 246 1.95 22.74 -1.49
C ASN A 246 1.12 22.40 -2.76
N PHE A 247 0.39 23.38 -3.29
CA PHE A 247 -0.41 23.25 -4.51
C PHE A 247 0.35 22.62 -5.71
N TRP A 248 1.63 22.98 -5.90
CA TRP A 248 2.43 22.45 -7.02
C TRP A 248 2.71 20.97 -6.88
N TYR A 249 2.93 20.47 -5.66
CA TYR A 249 3.09 19.04 -5.40
C TYR A 249 1.88 18.26 -5.92
N PHE A 250 0.67 18.73 -5.62
CA PHE A 250 -0.56 18.09 -6.07
C PHE A 250 -0.81 18.23 -7.58
N LEU A 251 -0.54 19.41 -8.16
CA LEU A 251 -0.69 19.62 -9.60
C LEU A 251 0.26 18.72 -10.41
N ILE A 252 1.54 18.64 -9.99
CA ILE A 252 2.52 17.74 -10.59
C ILE A 252 2.05 16.28 -10.41
N GLY A 253 1.57 15.92 -9.22
CA GLY A 253 1.02 14.59 -8.94
C GLY A 253 -0.13 14.20 -9.87
N VAL A 254 -1.05 15.13 -10.15
CA VAL A 254 -2.15 14.93 -11.11
C VAL A 254 -1.61 14.69 -12.53
N LEU A 255 -0.66 15.51 -12.99
CA LEU A 255 -0.05 15.35 -14.31
C LEU A 255 0.68 14.01 -14.45
N ILE A 256 1.48 13.64 -13.44
CA ILE A 256 2.18 12.35 -13.37
C ILE A 256 1.18 11.20 -13.38
N PHE A 257 0.08 11.29 -12.65
CA PHE A 257 -0.94 10.25 -12.60
C PHE A 257 -1.62 10.04 -13.96
N VAL A 258 -2.07 11.12 -14.60
CA VAL A 258 -2.75 11.06 -15.90
C VAL A 258 -1.80 10.55 -16.99
N TYR A 259 -0.57 11.09 -17.03
CA TYR A 259 0.44 10.68 -18.00
C TYR A 259 0.95 9.25 -17.76
N GLY A 260 1.15 8.89 -16.49
CA GLY A 260 1.67 7.61 -16.03
C GLY A 260 0.62 6.51 -15.85
N THR A 261 -0.61 6.72 -16.31
CA THR A 261 -1.69 5.73 -16.16
C THR A 261 -1.26 4.38 -16.78
N MET A 262 -1.28 3.31 -15.96
CA MET A 262 -0.83 1.95 -16.30
C MET A 262 0.66 1.78 -16.65
N SER A 263 1.52 2.76 -16.34
CA SER A 263 2.98 2.62 -16.54
C SER A 263 3.65 1.78 -15.45
N TRP A 264 3.04 1.69 -14.25
CA TRP A 264 3.59 0.95 -13.13
C TRP A 264 3.50 -0.57 -13.36
N GLN A 265 4.66 -1.21 -13.47
CA GLN A 265 4.73 -2.64 -13.80
C GLN A 265 4.35 -3.57 -12.65
N GLY A 266 4.37 -3.10 -11.39
CA GLY A 266 3.97 -3.91 -10.23
C GLY A 266 2.52 -4.41 -10.32
N THR A 267 1.66 -3.68 -11.03
CA THR A 267 0.25 -4.05 -11.25
C THR A 267 -0.05 -4.52 -12.68
N GLN A 268 0.96 -4.75 -13.52
CA GLN A 268 0.74 -5.06 -14.94
C GLN A 268 -0.13 -6.32 -15.15
N ALA A 269 0.04 -7.32 -14.28
CA ALA A 269 -0.66 -8.58 -14.39
C ALA A 269 -2.16 -8.42 -14.10
N TYR A 270 -2.55 -7.51 -13.20
CA TYR A 270 -3.95 -7.16 -12.94
C TYR A 270 -4.64 -6.60 -14.18
N ASN A 271 -3.95 -5.72 -14.92
CA ASN A 271 -4.46 -5.12 -16.15
C ASN A 271 -4.75 -6.18 -17.23
N ALA A 272 -3.97 -7.28 -17.25
CA ALA A 272 -4.16 -8.39 -18.17
C ALA A 272 -5.16 -9.45 -17.65
N SER A 273 -5.43 -9.51 -16.34
CA SER A 273 -6.14 -10.64 -15.70
C SER A 273 -7.67 -10.62 -15.81
N ALA A 274 -8.27 -9.48 -16.13
CA ALA A 274 -9.72 -9.37 -16.19
C ALA A 274 -10.35 -10.25 -17.28
N LYS A 275 -11.61 -10.65 -17.07
CA LYS A 275 -12.41 -11.39 -18.07
C LYS A 275 -12.70 -10.60 -19.34
N SER A 276 -13.04 -9.32 -19.20
CA SER A 276 -13.27 -8.41 -20.33
C SER A 276 -12.66 -7.05 -20.06
N ALA A 277 -12.56 -6.20 -21.09
CA ALA A 277 -12.10 -4.83 -20.90
C ALA A 277 -13.05 -4.03 -19.99
N HIS A 278 -14.35 -4.31 -20.06
CA HIS A 278 -15.33 -3.72 -19.17
C HIS A 278 -15.16 -4.19 -17.73
N GLU A 279 -14.89 -5.48 -17.48
CA GLU A 279 -14.57 -5.99 -16.14
C GLU A 279 -13.29 -5.34 -15.58
N ALA A 280 -12.27 -5.13 -16.41
CA ALA A 280 -11.04 -4.43 -15.99
C ALA A 280 -11.35 -2.99 -15.54
N LYS A 281 -12.12 -2.25 -16.37
CA LYS A 281 -12.57 -0.90 -16.05
C LYS A 281 -13.39 -0.88 -14.75
N MET A 282 -14.38 -1.76 -14.63
CA MET A 282 -15.23 -1.82 -13.44
C MET A 282 -14.45 -2.24 -12.20
N GLY A 283 -13.46 -3.14 -12.32
CA GLY A 283 -12.54 -3.47 -11.23
C GLY A 283 -11.79 -2.23 -10.72
N GLY A 284 -11.27 -1.40 -11.63
CA GLY A 284 -10.61 -0.13 -11.28
C GLY A 284 -11.56 0.87 -10.62
N VAL A 285 -12.77 1.07 -11.18
CA VAL A 285 -13.78 1.99 -10.59
C VAL A 285 -14.20 1.53 -9.20
N LEU A 286 -14.45 0.23 -9.01
CA LEU A 286 -14.81 -0.34 -7.71
C LEU A 286 -13.64 -0.31 -6.72
N SER A 287 -12.40 -0.39 -7.18
CA SER A 287 -11.21 -0.24 -6.33
C SER A 287 -11.15 1.14 -5.67
N ASN A 288 -11.68 2.19 -6.30
CA ASN A 288 -11.71 3.53 -5.69
C ASN A 288 -12.56 3.57 -4.41
N TRP A 289 -13.63 2.77 -4.31
CA TRP A 289 -14.47 2.72 -3.11
C TRP A 289 -13.75 2.13 -1.91
N ARG A 290 -12.77 1.25 -2.15
CA ARG A 290 -11.93 0.70 -1.08
C ARG A 290 -11.05 1.78 -0.42
N ASN A 291 -10.69 2.82 -1.16
CA ASN A 291 -9.83 3.87 -0.62
C ASN A 291 -10.51 4.61 0.55
N PHE A 292 -11.84 4.59 0.69
CA PHE A 292 -12.53 5.24 1.81
C PHE A 292 -12.11 4.66 3.18
N PRO A 293 -12.28 3.35 3.47
CA PRO A 293 -11.72 2.72 4.67
C PRO A 293 -10.26 3.08 4.92
N GLN A 294 -9.42 2.96 3.89
CA GLN A 294 -7.99 3.23 3.99
C GLN A 294 -7.71 4.69 4.39
N ASN A 295 -8.42 5.64 3.77
CA ASN A 295 -8.26 7.06 4.04
C ASN A 295 -8.68 7.41 5.47
N LEU A 296 -9.65 6.71 6.08
CA LEU A 296 -9.99 6.89 7.50
C LEU A 296 -8.78 6.60 8.38
N LEU A 297 -8.08 5.49 8.13
CA LEU A 297 -6.88 5.15 8.88
C LEU A 297 -5.75 6.15 8.66
N ILE A 298 -5.49 6.48 7.40
CA ILE A 298 -4.39 7.37 7.03
C ILE A 298 -4.61 8.80 7.56
N LEU A 299 -5.87 9.23 7.68
CA LEU A 299 -6.20 10.55 8.19
C LEU A 299 -6.21 10.60 9.72
N PHE A 300 -7.00 9.73 10.37
CA PHE A 300 -7.28 9.89 11.79
C PHE A 300 -6.17 9.37 12.69
N VAL A 301 -5.47 8.29 12.31
CA VAL A 301 -4.40 7.74 13.16
C VAL A 301 -3.29 8.78 13.40
N PRO A 302 -2.76 9.48 12.36
CA PRO A 302 -1.73 10.50 12.56
C PRO A 302 -2.21 11.70 13.34
N ILE A 303 -3.45 12.14 13.14
CA ILE A 303 -4.03 13.27 13.87
C ILE A 303 -4.15 12.92 15.37
N ILE A 304 -4.62 11.73 15.68
CA ILE A 304 -4.73 11.26 17.06
C ILE A 304 -3.34 11.08 17.68
N ALA A 305 -2.39 10.54 16.93
CA ALA A 305 -1.00 10.46 17.37
C ALA A 305 -0.43 11.87 17.65
N TYR A 306 -0.72 12.85 16.79
CA TYR A 306 -0.33 14.24 17.00
C TYR A 306 -0.96 14.80 18.28
N THR A 307 -2.24 14.57 18.51
CA THR A 307 -2.94 14.96 19.75
C THR A 307 -2.29 14.35 20.98
N VAL A 308 -1.97 13.06 20.97
CA VAL A 308 -1.29 12.39 22.10
C VAL A 308 0.08 13.00 22.37
N MET A 309 0.80 13.44 21.33
CA MET A 309 2.14 14.03 21.50
C MET A 309 2.14 15.48 21.98
N HIS A 310 1.05 16.25 21.77
CA HIS A 310 1.03 17.69 22.02
C HIS A 310 0.01 18.15 23.06
N HIS A 311 -1.08 17.40 23.29
CA HIS A 311 -2.10 17.79 24.24
C HIS A 311 -1.63 17.57 25.69
N PRO A 312 -1.87 18.52 26.63
CA PRO A 312 -1.43 18.39 28.01
C PRO A 312 -1.90 17.12 28.73
N ASP A 313 -3.14 16.68 28.48
CA ASP A 313 -3.71 15.49 29.11
C ASP A 313 -2.96 14.19 28.79
N PHE A 314 -2.20 14.17 27.68
CA PHE A 314 -1.43 13.01 27.24
C PHE A 314 0.08 13.16 27.49
N ALA A 315 0.51 14.14 28.29
CA ALA A 315 1.93 14.40 28.54
C ALA A 315 2.70 13.17 29.07
N VAL A 316 2.05 12.31 29.86
CA VAL A 316 2.66 11.07 30.35
C VAL A 316 2.93 10.10 29.21
N GLN A 317 1.95 9.91 28.32
CA GLN A 317 2.06 9.04 27.14
C GLN A 317 3.09 9.60 26.15
N ALA A 318 3.06 10.91 25.89
CA ALA A 318 4.06 11.58 25.05
C ALA A 318 5.49 11.38 25.59
N GLY A 319 5.67 11.49 26.91
CA GLY A 319 6.95 11.22 27.57
C GLY A 319 7.46 9.79 27.38
N GLN A 320 6.56 8.80 27.43
CA GLN A 320 6.91 7.40 27.15
C GLN A 320 7.32 7.18 25.70
N VAL A 321 6.64 7.84 24.75
CA VAL A 321 6.97 7.75 23.32
C VAL A 321 8.34 8.40 23.06
N ASN A 322 8.57 9.61 23.57
CA ASN A 322 9.85 10.32 23.41
C ASN A 322 11.02 9.50 23.98
N ALA A 323 10.84 8.85 25.13
CA ALA A 323 11.86 7.97 25.71
C ALA A 323 12.25 6.78 24.81
N VAL A 324 11.38 6.35 23.90
CA VAL A 324 11.69 5.31 22.90
C VAL A 324 12.27 5.89 21.61
N LEU A 325 11.89 7.13 21.25
CA LEU A 325 12.44 7.82 20.07
C LEU A 325 13.89 8.29 20.29
N ASP A 326 14.25 8.59 21.54
CA ASP A 326 15.59 9.05 21.93
C ASP A 326 16.62 7.90 22.10
N THR A 327 16.19 6.63 21.93
CA THR A 327 17.05 5.43 21.99
C THR A 327 17.34 4.84 20.62
#